data_AF-A0A1G3M0X6-F1
#
_entry.id   AF-A0A1G3M0X6-F1
#
_cell.length_a   1.000
_cell.length_b   1.000
_cell.length_c   1.000
_cell.angle_alpha   90.00
_cell.angle_beta   90.00
_cell.angle_gamma   90.00
#
_symmetry.space_group_name_H-M   'P 1'
#
loop_
_entity.id
_entity.type
_entity.pdbx_description
1 polymer ?
#
loop_
_entity_poly.entity_id
_entity_poly.type
_entity_poly.pdbx_seq_one_letter_code
_entity_poly.pdbx_strand_id
1 'polypeptide(L)'
;MKRKALEGGGWFDYDSSKEFSESTHWNGNNHISDVTGSQWNHEELSRTRKGRWVLHSWSQWQGSEETWVEISGDEAAKWLLACRHGEVAQKYFPKVVDELEV
;
A
#
# COMPACT_ATOMS: atom_id res chain seq x y z
N MET A 1 9.10 12.09 -14.87
CA MET A 1 7.71 12.28 -14.43
C MET A 1 6.87 11.17 -15.02
N LYS A 2 6.85 10.02 -14.35
CA LYS A 2 6.01 8.87 -14.66
C LYS A 2 4.64 9.09 -14.04
N ARG A 3 3.61 9.05 -14.87
CA ARG A 3 2.21 9.13 -14.44
C ARG A 3 1.62 7.72 -14.46
N LYS A 4 0.88 7.38 -13.42
CA LYS A 4 0.10 6.13 -13.35
C LYS A 4 -1.38 6.48 -13.35
N ALA A 5 -2.15 5.73 -14.13
CA ALA A 5 -3.60 5.90 -14.21
C ALA A 5 -4.24 5.28 -12.96
N LEU A 6 -5.22 5.98 -12.40
CA LEU A 6 -5.99 5.44 -11.28
C LEU A 6 -7.21 4.68 -11.82
N GLU A 7 -7.56 3.60 -11.14
CA GLU A 7 -8.82 2.91 -11.33
C GLU A 7 -9.97 3.86 -10.98
N GLY A 8 -10.98 3.94 -11.85
CA GLY A 8 -12.04 4.95 -11.77
C GLY A 8 -11.71 6.29 -12.44
N GLY A 9 -10.51 6.43 -13.01
CA GLY A 9 -10.12 7.56 -13.85
C GLY A 9 -9.21 8.58 -13.16
N GLY A 10 -8.53 9.37 -13.97
CA GLY A 10 -7.50 10.31 -13.50
C GLY A 10 -6.11 9.66 -13.41
N TRP A 11 -5.16 10.41 -12.83
CA TRP A 11 -3.78 9.97 -12.72
C TRP A 11 -3.09 10.60 -11.51
N PHE A 12 -1.96 10.00 -11.13
CA PHE A 12 -1.05 10.59 -10.15
C PHE A 12 0.40 10.56 -10.65
N ASP A 13 1.21 11.48 -10.13
CA ASP A 13 2.64 11.55 -10.41
C ASP A 13 3.38 10.62 -9.45
N TYR A 14 3.80 9.47 -9.99
CA TYR A 14 4.45 8.39 -9.25
C TYR A 14 5.86 8.78 -8.81
N ASP A 15 6.66 9.41 -9.70
CA ASP A 15 8.03 9.87 -9.38
C ASP A 15 8.06 10.86 -8.21
N SER A 16 6.97 11.61 -8.02
CA SER A 16 6.85 12.57 -6.93
C SER A 16 6.32 12.00 -5.62
N SER A 17 5.87 10.75 -5.64
CA SER A 17 5.21 10.12 -4.51
C SER A 17 6.22 9.50 -3.55
N LYS A 18 5.80 9.29 -2.31
CA LYS A 18 6.56 8.52 -1.33
C LYS A 18 6.00 7.11 -1.30
N GLU A 19 6.85 6.13 -1.62
CA GLU A 19 6.50 4.72 -1.67
C GLU A 19 6.75 4.04 -0.32
N PHE A 20 5.91 3.07 0.01
CA PHE A 20 6.00 2.19 1.16
C PHE A 20 5.79 0.77 0.67
N SER A 21 6.85 -0.04 0.75
CA SER A 21 6.82 -1.44 0.32
C SER A 21 6.12 -2.32 1.35
N GLU A 22 5.49 -3.39 0.88
CA GLU A 22 4.88 -4.38 1.76
C GLU A 22 5.91 -5.06 2.67
N SER A 23 5.41 -5.56 3.81
CA SER A 23 6.13 -6.52 4.63
C SER A 23 5.78 -7.93 4.17
N THR A 24 6.77 -8.83 4.20
CA THR A 24 6.57 -10.25 3.92
C THR A 24 7.18 -11.09 5.04
N HIS A 25 6.58 -12.24 5.32
CA HIS A 25 7.11 -13.21 6.29
C HIS A 25 7.39 -14.56 5.65
N TRP A 26 8.42 -15.25 6.14
CA TRP A 26 8.71 -16.62 5.73
C TRP A 26 7.82 -17.62 6.45
N ASN A 27 7.06 -18.43 5.72
CA ASN A 27 6.16 -19.43 6.32
C ASN A 27 6.75 -20.85 6.41
N GLY A 28 8.04 -21.02 6.14
CA GLY A 28 8.69 -22.33 6.04
C GLY A 28 8.93 -22.83 4.61
N ASN A 29 8.29 -22.21 3.61
CA ASN A 29 8.47 -22.57 2.20
C ASN A 29 8.54 -21.36 1.25
N ASN A 30 7.75 -20.31 1.51
CA ASN A 30 7.71 -19.10 0.68
C ASN A 30 7.65 -17.82 1.53
N HIS A 31 7.99 -16.69 0.92
CA HIS A 31 7.69 -15.37 1.48
C HIS A 31 6.23 -15.02 1.16
N ILE A 32 5.45 -14.76 2.19
CA ILE A 32 4.03 -14.42 2.10
C ILE A 32 3.87 -12.94 2.45
N SER A 33 3.15 -12.19 1.63
CA SER A 33 2.78 -10.81 1.94
C SER A 33 1.93 -10.76 3.21
N ASP A 34 2.32 -9.90 4.15
CA ASP A 34 1.60 -9.69 5.40
C ASP A 34 0.22 -9.05 5.17
N VAL A 35 0.01 -8.40 4.01
CA VAL A 35 -1.25 -7.72 3.69
C VAL A 35 -2.18 -8.60 2.87
N THR A 36 -1.67 -9.23 1.81
CA THR A 36 -2.52 -10.03 0.90
C THR A 36 -2.64 -11.48 1.34
N GLY A 37 -1.76 -11.96 2.23
CA GLY A 37 -1.65 -13.37 2.60
C GLY A 37 -1.22 -14.28 1.44
N SER A 38 -0.76 -13.69 0.33
CA SER A 38 -0.36 -14.40 -0.88
C SER A 38 1.16 -14.33 -1.08
N GLN A 39 1.73 -15.37 -1.68
CA GLN A 39 3.11 -15.35 -2.14
C GLN A 39 3.26 -14.72 -3.54
N TRP A 40 2.14 -14.51 -4.23
CA TRP A 40 2.12 -14.07 -5.63
C TRP A 40 1.49 -12.69 -5.83
N ASN A 41 0.60 -12.29 -4.92
CA ASN A 41 -0.05 -10.99 -4.96
C ASN A 41 0.71 -10.07 -4.02
N HIS A 42 1.13 -8.94 -4.55
CA HIS A 42 1.93 -7.96 -3.86
C HIS A 42 1.18 -6.64 -3.86
N GLU A 43 1.42 -5.87 -2.82
CA GLU A 43 0.91 -4.51 -2.71
C GLU A 43 2.01 -3.53 -2.35
N GLU A 44 1.82 -2.29 -2.78
CA GLU A 44 2.66 -1.17 -2.41
C GLU A 44 1.79 0.07 -2.21
N LEU A 45 2.09 0.83 -1.17
CA LEU A 45 1.36 2.04 -0.87
C LEU A 45 2.16 3.27 -1.27
N SER A 46 1.56 4.15 -2.05
CA SER A 46 2.15 5.41 -2.50
C SER A 46 1.41 6.60 -1.91
N ARG A 47 2.14 7.54 -1.30
CA ARG A 47 1.61 8.83 -0.86
C ARG A 47 2.01 9.94 -1.82
N THR A 48 1.03 10.56 -2.46
CA THR A 48 1.26 11.71 -3.34
C THR A 48 1.60 12.98 -2.55
N ARG A 49 2.27 13.96 -3.17
CA ARG A 49 2.55 15.28 -2.56
C ARG A 49 1.30 16.03 -2.09
N LYS A 50 0.15 15.77 -2.74
CA LYS A 50 -1.14 16.36 -2.38
C LYS A 50 -1.82 15.65 -1.19
N GLY A 51 -1.19 14.62 -0.62
CA GLY A 51 -1.72 13.88 0.53
C GLY A 51 -2.67 12.75 0.18
N ARG A 52 -2.86 12.42 -1.10
CA ARG A 52 -3.64 11.25 -1.54
C ARG A 52 -2.84 9.98 -1.39
N TRP A 53 -3.52 8.89 -1.05
CA TRP A 53 -2.95 7.57 -0.86
C TRP A 53 -3.41 6.65 -1.97
N VAL A 54 -2.47 5.98 -2.61
CA VAL A 54 -2.72 5.12 -3.76
C VAL A 54 -2.14 3.75 -3.46
N LEU A 55 -2.99 2.74 -3.44
CA LEU A 55 -2.61 1.34 -3.35
C LEU A 55 -2.31 0.83 -4.74
N HIS A 56 -1.11 0.32 -4.93
CA HIS A 56 -0.70 -0.40 -6.11
C HIS A 56 -0.78 -1.90 -5.80
N SER A 57 -1.55 -2.65 -6.57
CA SER A 57 -1.68 -4.10 -6.43
C SER A 57 -1.22 -4.77 -7.72
N TRP A 58 -0.36 -5.77 -7.61
CA TRP A 58 0.09 -6.56 -8.76
C TRP A 58 0.26 -8.03 -8.40
N SER A 59 0.30 -8.88 -9.42
CA SER A 59 0.49 -10.32 -9.25
C SER A 59 1.62 -10.81 -10.13
N GLN A 60 2.38 -11.78 -9.64
CA GLN A 60 3.44 -12.46 -10.40
C GLN A 60 2.89 -13.49 -11.40
N TRP A 61 1.58 -13.77 -11.37
CA TRP A 61 0.96 -14.67 -12.34
C TRP A 61 0.88 -14.04 -13.72
N GLN A 62 1.34 -14.77 -14.74
CA GLN A 62 1.25 -14.33 -16.13
C GLN A 62 -0.20 -13.99 -16.51
N GLY A 63 -0.37 -12.82 -17.13
CA GLY A 63 -1.67 -12.30 -17.54
C GLY A 63 -2.44 -11.53 -16.45
N SER A 64 -1.85 -11.33 -15.27
CA SER A 64 -2.42 -10.43 -14.27
C SER A 64 -2.15 -8.97 -14.62
N GLU A 65 -3.15 -8.11 -14.42
CA GLU A 65 -3.02 -6.67 -14.60
C GLU A 65 -2.67 -5.98 -13.27
N GLU A 66 -1.72 -5.04 -13.32
CA GLU A 66 -1.41 -4.16 -12.19
C GLU A 66 -2.47 -3.05 -12.08
N THR A 67 -2.93 -2.77 -10.86
CA THR A 67 -3.97 -1.75 -10.58
C THR A 67 -3.46 -0.70 -9.62
N TRP A 68 -3.93 0.54 -9.78
CA TRP A 68 -3.69 1.62 -8.82
C TRP A 68 -5.03 2.20 -8.38
N VAL A 69 -5.32 2.06 -7.11
CA VAL A 69 -6.58 2.50 -6.51
C VAL A 69 -6.29 3.58 -5.50
N GLU A 70 -7.01 4.71 -5.58
CA GLU A 70 -6.95 5.71 -4.51
C GLU A 70 -7.75 5.19 -3.31
N ILE A 71 -7.10 5.08 -2.16
CA ILE A 71 -7.70 4.55 -0.92
C ILE A 71 -7.87 5.64 0.13
N SER A 72 -8.76 5.39 1.08
CA SER A 72 -8.99 6.30 2.20
C SER A 72 -7.81 6.36 3.17
N GLY A 73 -7.79 7.39 4.03
CA GLY A 73 -6.78 7.52 5.07
C GLY A 73 -6.80 6.35 6.06
N ASP A 74 -7.99 5.87 6.42
CA ASP A 74 -8.14 4.78 7.38
C ASP A 74 -7.64 3.44 6.79
N GLU A 75 -7.91 3.20 5.50
CA GLU A 75 -7.37 2.03 4.79
C GLU A 75 -5.85 2.11 4.68
N ALA A 76 -5.30 3.29 4.34
CA ALA A 76 -3.86 3.51 4.31
C ALA A 76 -3.21 3.29 5.68
N ALA A 77 -3.85 3.73 6.76
CA ALA A 77 -3.37 3.50 8.13
C ALA A 77 -3.30 2.00 8.46
N LYS A 78 -4.38 1.26 8.18
CA LYS A 78 -4.43 -0.20 8.40
C LYS A 78 -3.35 -0.93 7.59
N TRP A 79 -3.18 -0.56 6.33
CA TRP A 79 -2.15 -1.12 5.45
C TRP A 79 -0.74 -0.86 6.02
N LEU A 80 -0.45 0.37 6.44
CA LEU A 80 0.85 0.72 7.03
C LEU A 80 1.13 -0.06 8.32
N LEU A 81 0.13 -0.24 9.18
CA LEU A 81 0.26 -1.04 10.40
C LEU A 81 0.53 -2.52 10.08
N ALA A 82 -0.21 -3.11 9.13
CA ALA A 82 0.02 -4.47 8.67
C ALA A 82 1.44 -4.66 8.10
N CYS A 83 1.94 -3.66 7.37
CA CYS A 83 3.29 -3.65 6.80
C CYS A 83 4.41 -3.22 7.77
N ARG A 84 4.13 -3.14 9.07
CA ARG A 84 5.11 -2.73 10.10
C ARG A 84 5.69 -1.32 9.91
N HIS A 85 5.00 -0.46 9.14
CA HIS A 85 5.30 0.97 9.01
C HIS A 85 4.57 1.79 10.11
N GLY A 86 4.57 1.28 11.35
CA GLY A 86 3.82 1.88 12.46
C GLY A 86 4.18 3.33 12.74
N GLU A 87 5.45 3.71 12.62
CA GLU A 87 5.89 5.10 12.78
C GLU A 87 5.30 6.04 11.70
N VAL A 88 5.12 5.53 10.49
CA VAL A 88 4.50 6.27 9.39
C VAL A 88 2.99 6.39 9.62
N ALA A 89 2.36 5.30 10.06
CA ALA A 89 0.96 5.30 10.46
C ALA A 89 0.70 6.32 11.58
N GLN A 90 1.51 6.32 12.65
CA GLN A 90 1.40 7.27 13.76
C GLN A 90 1.60 8.72 13.30
N LYS A 91 2.56 8.95 12.40
CA LYS A 91 2.85 10.30 11.88
C LYS A 91 1.68 10.91 11.11
N TYR A 92 0.96 10.10 10.34
CA TYR A 92 -0.07 10.60 9.43
C TYR A 92 -1.50 10.35 9.88
N PHE A 93 -1.71 9.35 10.74
CA PHE A 93 -3.01 8.89 11.22
C PHE A 93 -2.97 8.57 12.72
N PRO A 94 -2.50 9.50 13.58
CA PRO A 94 -2.33 9.21 15.02
C PRO A 94 -3.63 8.74 15.67
N LYS A 95 -4.78 9.35 15.31
CA LYS A 95 -6.09 8.95 15.84
C LYS A 95 -6.46 7.50 15.48
N VAL A 96 -6.20 7.08 14.25
CA VAL A 96 -6.55 5.73 13.79
C VAL A 96 -5.67 4.69 14.47
N VAL A 97 -4.37 4.99 14.65
CA VAL A 97 -3.46 4.10 15.38
C VAL A 97 -3.87 4.02 16.85
N ASP A 98 -4.09 5.17 17.49
CA ASP A 98 -4.52 5.24 18.89
C ASP A 98 -5.82 4.47 19.13
N GLU A 99 -6.76 4.44 18.16
CA GLU A 99 -8.00 3.65 18.23
C GLU A 99 -7.79 2.14 17.99
N LEU A 100 -6.78 1.75 17.22
CA LEU A 100 -6.49 0.34 16.89
C LEU A 100 -5.56 -0.35 17.91
N GLU A 101 -4.83 0.42 18.72
CA GLU A 101 -3.97 -0.10 19.80
C GLU A 101 -4.69 -0.23 21.18
N VAL A 102 -6.01 0.02 21.25
CA VAL A 102 -6.85 -0.13 22.47
C VAL A 102 -7.51 -1.50 22.55
#